data_AF-A0A7U9CN99-F1
#
_entry.id   AF-A0A7U9CN99-F1
#
_cell.length_a   1.000
_cell.length_b   1.000
_cell.length_c   1.000
_cell.angle_alpha   90.00
_cell.angle_beta   90.00
_cell.angle_gamma   90.00
#
_symmetry.space_group_name_H-M   'P 1'
#
loop_
_entity.id
_entity.type
_entity.pdbx_description
1 polymer ?
#
loop_
_entity_poly.entity_id
_entity_poly.type
_entity_poly.pdbx_seq_one_letter_code
_entity_poly.pdbx_strand_id
1 'polypeptide(L)'
;MSHNTEALARKVEQLEGFRAQVQAICESGKHRTIHTQAQMCGFLDGLRFEALKATLDPAPERDDDHADEIEEKARAIYEGWSVKPGFVPWVEGGNSTMQREARAMAQRAMEIAG
;
A
#
# COMPACT_ATOMS: atom_id res chain seq x y z
N MET A 1 6.05 7.39 -7.68
CA MET A 1 6.13 6.08 -7.01
C MET A 1 7.19 6.01 -5.89
N SER A 2 7.88 7.11 -5.52
CA SER A 2 8.98 7.12 -4.52
C SER A 2 8.56 7.11 -3.04
N HIS A 3 7.36 7.62 -2.73
CA HIS A 3 6.95 7.87 -1.34
C HIS A 3 6.76 6.62 -0.50
N ASN A 4 6.25 5.53 -1.09
CA ASN A 4 6.03 4.28 -0.34
C ASN A 4 7.34 3.55 0.00
N THR A 5 8.33 3.59 -0.90
CA THR A 5 9.65 3.00 -0.67
C THR A 5 10.42 3.76 0.40
N GLU A 6 10.34 5.09 0.41
CA GLU A 6 10.95 5.92 1.45
C GLU A 6 10.27 5.76 2.81
N ALA A 7 8.95 5.68 2.85
CA ALA A 7 8.20 5.44 4.08
C ALA A 7 8.52 4.06 4.67
N LEU A 8 8.62 3.03 3.82
CA LEU A 8 9.03 1.69 4.24
C LEU A 8 10.46 1.67 4.80
N ALA A 9 11.39 2.35 4.14
CA ALA A 9 12.78 2.45 4.60
C ALA A 9 12.89 3.07 6.01
N ARG A 10 12.17 4.18 6.26
CA ARG A 10 12.14 4.80 7.60
C ARG A 10 11.54 3.88 8.66
N LYS A 11 10.52 3.09 8.30
CA LYS A 11 9.89 2.12 9.21
C LYS A 11 10.86 1.00 9.59
N VAL A 12 11.66 0.53 8.63
CA VAL A 12 12.71 -0.48 8.86
C VAL A 12 13.77 0.07 9.82
N GLU A 13 14.26 1.29 9.60
CA GLU A 13 15.23 1.93 10.48
C GLU A 13 14.72 2.08 11.93
N GLN A 14 13.45 2.48 12.09
CA GLN A 14 12.80 2.55 13.41
C GLN A 14 12.73 1.18 14.12
N LEU A 15 12.43 0.12 13.38
CA LEU A 15 12.38 -1.25 13.90
C LEU A 15 13.76 -1.73 14.35
N GLU A 16 14.81 -1.42 13.58
CA GLU A 16 16.19 -1.76 13.94
C GLU A 16 16.65 -1.02 15.20
N GLY A 17 16.33 0.27 15.33
CA GLY A 17 16.62 1.05 16.53
C GLY A 17 15.89 0.52 17.77
N PHE A 18 14.62 0.15 17.64
CA PHE A 18 13.85 -0.46 18.72
C PHE A 18 14.45 -1.79 19.17
N ARG A 19 14.86 -2.64 18.23
CA ARG A 19 15.52 -3.92 18.52
C ARG A 19 16.81 -3.72 19.34
N ALA A 20 17.63 -2.73 18.97
CA ALA A 20 18.86 -2.42 19.70
C ALA A 20 18.58 -2.00 21.15
N GLN A 21 17.53 -1.21 21.39
CA GLN A 21 17.13 -0.80 22.75
C GLN A 21 16.69 -2.00 23.59
N VAL A 22 15.85 -2.87 23.03
CA VAL A 22 15.40 -4.09 23.72
C VAL A 22 16.58 -4.99 24.06
N GLN A 23 17.54 -5.15 23.13
CA GLN A 23 18.75 -5.94 23.36
C GLN A 23 19.58 -5.37 24.52
N ALA A 24 19.83 -4.06 24.54
CA ALA A 24 20.58 -3.40 25.61
C ALA A 24 19.90 -3.59 26.98
N ILE A 25 18.57 -3.53 27.04
CA ILE A 25 17.82 -3.74 28.28
C ILE A 25 17.92 -5.19 28.76
N CYS A 26 17.80 -6.14 27.84
CA CYS A 26 17.96 -7.56 28.13
C CYS A 26 19.37 -7.88 28.66
N GLU A 27 20.41 -7.22 28.13
CA GLU A 27 21.81 -7.38 28.56
C GLU A 27 22.10 -6.70 29.91
N SER A 28 21.41 -5.61 30.26
CA SER A 28 21.65 -4.84 31.49
C SER A 28 21.14 -5.48 32.79
N GLY A 29 20.21 -6.45 32.71
CA GLY A 29 19.72 -7.26 33.83
C GLY A 29 18.89 -6.55 34.93
N LYS A 30 19.00 -5.22 35.08
CA LYS A 30 18.50 -4.50 36.27
C LYS A 30 16.98 -4.47 36.37
N HIS A 31 16.25 -4.23 35.27
CA HIS A 31 14.77 -4.16 35.20
C HIS A 31 14.20 -4.84 33.94
N ARG A 32 14.91 -5.86 33.44
CA ARG A 32 14.72 -6.53 32.14
C ARG A 32 13.24 -6.76 31.78
N THR A 33 12.47 -7.44 32.61
CA THR A 33 11.17 -7.98 32.14
C THR A 33 10.09 -6.92 32.05
N ILE A 34 9.95 -6.08 33.08
CA ILE A 34 8.88 -5.06 33.14
C ILE A 34 9.18 -3.93 32.15
N HIS A 35 10.43 -3.48 32.06
CA HIS A 35 10.80 -2.38 31.17
C HIS A 35 10.71 -2.79 29.70
N THR A 36 11.23 -3.96 29.33
CA THR A 36 11.09 -4.49 27.97
C THR A 36 9.61 -4.71 27.60
N GLN A 37 8.79 -5.24 28.52
CA GLN A 37 7.37 -5.41 28.26
C GLN A 37 6.67 -4.07 27.98
N ALA A 38 6.92 -3.04 28.80
CA ALA A 38 6.33 -1.71 28.60
C ALA A 38 6.75 -1.09 27.25
N GLN A 39 8.02 -1.23 26.88
CA GLN A 39 8.52 -0.77 25.59
C GLN A 39 7.89 -1.50 24.40
N MET A 40 7.75 -2.83 24.48
CA MET A 40 7.11 -3.64 23.45
C MET A 40 5.64 -3.26 23.27
N CYS A 41 4.89 -3.09 24.37
CA CYS A 41 3.50 -2.64 24.30
C CYS A 41 3.38 -1.26 23.64
N GLY A 42 4.18 -0.28 24.07
CA GLY A 42 4.15 1.07 23.49
C GLY A 42 4.50 1.10 22.00
N PHE A 43 5.47 0.27 21.57
CA PHE A 43 5.82 0.13 20.16
C PHE A 43 4.68 -0.45 19.32
N LEU A 44 4.04 -1.51 19.81
CA LEU A 44 2.90 -2.15 19.14
C LEU A 44 1.69 -1.21 19.05
N ASP A 45 1.41 -0.45 20.11
CA ASP A 45 0.35 0.56 20.12
C ASP A 45 0.60 1.66 19.07
N GLY A 46 1.85 2.11 18.95
CA GLY A 46 2.24 3.07 17.91
C GLY A 46 2.04 2.52 16.49
N LEU A 47 2.44 1.28 16.23
CA LEU A 47 2.21 0.63 14.93
C LEU A 47 0.72 0.49 14.62
N ARG A 48 -0.07 0.07 15.62
CA ARG A 48 -1.52 -0.06 15.48
C ARG A 48 -2.16 1.28 15.19
N PHE A 49 -1.76 2.35 15.87
CA PHE A 49 -2.27 3.69 15.63
C PHE A 49 -1.96 4.18 14.22
N GLU A 50 -0.72 4.02 13.75
CA GLU A 50 -0.33 4.40 12.38
C GLU A 50 -1.08 3.60 11.32
N ALA A 51 -1.27 2.29 11.53
CA ALA A 51 -2.07 1.46 10.64
C ALA A 51 -3.54 1.89 10.62
N LEU A 52 -4.12 2.18 11.78
CA LEU A 52 -5.49 2.69 11.89
C LEU A 52 -5.65 4.04 11.21
N LYS A 53 -4.68 4.95 11.38
CA LYS A 53 -4.66 6.24 10.71
C LYS A 53 -4.61 6.07 9.18
N ALA A 54 -3.76 5.17 8.68
CA ALA A 54 -3.72 4.85 7.26
C ALA A 54 -5.02 4.23 6.71
N THR A 55 -5.83 3.58 7.56
CA THR A 55 -7.16 3.09 7.19
C THR A 55 -8.29 4.12 7.38
N LEU A 56 -8.08 5.14 8.23
CA LEU A 56 -9.04 6.21 8.55
C LEU A 56 -8.83 7.48 7.72
N ASP A 57 -7.72 7.59 7.00
CA ASP A 57 -7.65 8.35 5.75
C ASP A 57 -8.07 7.40 4.62
N PRO A 58 -9.38 7.16 4.38
CA PRO A 58 -9.76 6.62 3.10
C PRO A 58 -9.27 7.63 2.06
N ALA A 59 -8.51 7.15 1.08
CA ALA A 59 -8.52 7.82 -0.22
C ALA A 59 -10.01 8.09 -0.54
N PRO A 60 -10.38 9.30 -1.03
CA PRO A 60 -11.78 9.66 -1.19
C PRO A 60 -12.51 8.47 -1.79
N GLU A 61 -13.53 7.97 -1.07
CA GLU A 61 -14.42 6.95 -1.62
C GLU A 61 -14.81 7.50 -2.99
N ARG A 62 -14.32 6.83 -4.03
CA ARG A 62 -14.83 7.10 -5.35
C ARG A 62 -16.26 6.63 -5.24
N ASP A 63 -17.20 7.57 -5.31
CA ASP A 63 -18.55 7.27 -5.74
C ASP A 63 -18.40 6.62 -7.12
N ASP A 64 -18.23 5.31 -7.10
CA ASP A 64 -17.85 4.45 -8.21
C ASP A 64 -19.10 4.11 -9.04
N ASP A 65 -20.00 5.08 -9.24
CA ASP A 65 -21.16 4.96 -10.13
C ASP A 65 -20.73 4.60 -11.57
N HIS A 66 -19.44 4.74 -11.89
CA HIS A 66 -18.83 4.39 -13.18
C HIS A 66 -17.73 3.32 -13.10
N ALA A 67 -17.56 2.59 -11.99
CA ALA A 67 -16.51 1.57 -11.89
C ALA A 67 -16.65 0.47 -12.96
N ASP A 68 -17.88 0.03 -13.21
CA ASP A 68 -18.18 -0.96 -14.24
C ASP A 68 -17.88 -0.41 -15.65
N GLU A 69 -18.25 0.85 -15.91
CA GLU A 69 -17.99 1.51 -17.20
C GLU A 69 -16.49 1.73 -17.45
N ILE A 70 -15.73 2.04 -16.39
CA ILE A 70 -14.26 2.15 -16.44
C ILE A 70 -13.64 0.79 -16.71
N GLU A 71 -14.11 -0.29 -16.05
CA GLU A 71 -13.56 -1.64 -16.26
C GLU A 71 -13.87 -2.17 -17.66
N GLU A 72 -15.06 -1.88 -18.22
CA GLU A 72 -15.42 -2.22 -19.59
C GLU A 72 -14.55 -1.47 -20.60
N LYS A 73 -14.41 -0.14 -20.45
CA LYS A 73 -13.54 0.67 -21.33
C LYS A 73 -12.08 0.26 -21.21
N ALA A 74 -11.61 -0.07 -20.02
CA ALA A 74 -10.24 -0.53 -19.79
C ALA A 74 -9.97 -1.84 -20.52
N ARG A 75 -10.93 -2.79 -20.48
CA ARG A 75 -10.81 -4.06 -21.22
C ARG A 75 -10.70 -3.82 -22.72
N ALA A 76 -11.54 -2.96 -23.29
CA ALA A 76 -11.49 -2.63 -24.72
C ALA A 76 -10.14 -2.00 -25.14
N ILE A 77 -9.61 -1.07 -24.34
CA ILE A 77 -8.29 -0.45 -24.56
C ILE A 77 -7.18 -1.52 -24.49
N TYR A 78 -7.26 -2.40 -23.49
CA TYR A 78 -6.26 -3.42 -23.23
C TYR A 78 -6.20 -4.48 -24.34
N GLU A 79 -7.35 -4.95 -24.83
CA GLU A 79 -7.43 -5.91 -25.94
C GLU A 79 -6.77 -5.39 -27.22
N GLY A 80 -6.81 -4.07 -27.44
CA GLY A 80 -6.08 -3.40 -28.52
C GLY A 80 -4.55 -3.51 -28.41
N TRP A 81 -4.02 -3.99 -27.29
CA TRP A 81 -2.59 -4.22 -27.07
C TRP A 81 -2.19 -5.68 -27.12
N SER A 82 -3.07 -6.57 -27.58
CA SER A 82 -2.82 -8.00 -27.73
C SER A 82 -1.52 -8.35 -28.48
N VAL A 83 -1.04 -7.44 -29.34
CA VAL A 83 0.19 -7.58 -30.11
C VAL A 83 1.45 -7.09 -29.39
N LYS A 84 1.34 -6.44 -28.23
CA LYS A 84 2.49 -5.90 -27.49
C LYS A 84 3.21 -7.01 -26.69
N PRO A 85 4.56 -6.98 -26.61
CA PRO A 85 5.30 -7.90 -25.74
C PRO A 85 4.86 -7.77 -24.27
N GLY A 86 4.66 -8.90 -23.60
CA GLY A 86 4.20 -8.94 -22.21
C GLY A 86 2.69 -8.87 -22.03
N PHE A 87 1.92 -8.88 -23.13
CA PHE A 87 0.46 -9.03 -23.07
C PHE A 87 0.08 -10.37 -22.44
N VAL A 88 -0.89 -10.33 -21.52
CA VAL A 88 -1.51 -11.50 -20.89
C VAL A 88 -3.02 -11.35 -21.00
N PRO A 89 -3.82 -12.43 -20.96
CA PRO A 89 -5.28 -12.32 -20.95
C PRO A 89 -5.78 -11.40 -19.84
N TRP A 90 -6.90 -10.70 -20.09
CA TRP A 90 -7.54 -9.85 -19.09
C TRP A 90 -7.95 -10.69 -17.87
N VAL A 91 -7.74 -10.15 -16.67
CA VAL A 91 -8.18 -10.74 -15.41
C VAL A 91 -8.96 -9.68 -14.66
N GLU A 92 -10.17 -10.02 -14.24
CA GLU A 92 -11.00 -9.13 -13.42
C GLU A 92 -10.28 -8.79 -12.11
N GLY A 93 -10.17 -7.50 -11.80
CA GLY A 93 -9.35 -7.03 -10.67
C GLY A 93 -7.84 -7.29 -10.81
N GLY A 94 -7.36 -7.69 -11.98
CA GLY A 94 -5.96 -8.05 -12.23
C GLY A 94 -5.00 -6.87 -12.04
N ASN A 95 -3.78 -7.14 -11.57
CA ASN A 95 -2.82 -6.11 -11.17
C ASN A 95 -1.64 -5.92 -12.13
N SER A 96 -1.70 -6.49 -13.34
CA SER A 96 -0.61 -6.36 -14.31
C SER A 96 -0.40 -4.91 -14.71
N THR A 97 0.85 -4.51 -14.97
CA THR A 97 1.21 -3.14 -15.33
C THR A 97 0.35 -2.62 -16.49
N MET A 98 0.19 -3.44 -17.53
CA MET A 98 -0.62 -3.07 -18.69
C MET A 98 -2.12 -2.97 -18.33
N GLN A 99 -2.68 -3.83 -17.47
CA GLN A 99 -4.09 -3.68 -17.07
C GLN A 99 -4.32 -2.42 -16.23
N ARG A 100 -3.36 -2.05 -15.36
CA ARG A 100 -3.41 -0.79 -14.61
C ARG A 100 -3.32 0.43 -15.51
N GLU A 101 -2.48 0.38 -16.54
CA GLU A 101 -2.39 1.45 -17.55
C GLU A 101 -3.70 1.60 -18.33
N ALA A 102 -4.33 0.50 -18.73
CA ALA A 102 -5.61 0.53 -19.44
C ALA A 102 -6.73 1.15 -18.58
N ARG A 103 -6.79 0.82 -17.28
CA ARG A 103 -7.72 1.47 -16.33
C ARG A 103 -7.46 2.96 -16.18
N ALA A 104 -6.19 3.36 -16.07
CA ALA A 104 -5.83 4.78 -15.99
C ALA A 104 -6.21 5.56 -17.26
N MET A 105 -6.12 4.93 -18.44
CA MET A 105 -6.57 5.53 -19.70
C MET A 105 -8.09 5.60 -19.81
N ALA A 106 -8.81 4.55 -19.42
CA ALA A 106 -10.27 4.52 -19.40
C ALA A 106 -10.83 5.62 -18.49
N GLN A 107 -10.23 5.78 -17.31
CA GLN A 107 -10.59 6.82 -16.37
C GLN A 107 -10.43 8.24 -16.96
N ARG A 108 -9.28 8.52 -17.58
CA ARG A 108 -9.06 9.82 -18.25
C ARG A 108 -10.05 10.06 -19.39
N ALA A 109 -10.41 9.01 -20.14
CA ALA A 109 -11.38 9.13 -21.22
C ALA A 109 -12.79 9.44 -20.71
N MET A 110 -13.16 8.97 -19.51
CA MET A 110 -14.42 9.34 -18.85
C MET A 110 -14.42 10.78 -18.35
N GLU A 111 -13.31 11.22 -17.73
CA GLU A 111 -13.14 12.59 -17.23
C GLU A 111 -13.20 13.67 -18.32
N ILE A 112 -12.83 13.32 -19.56
CA ILE A 112 -12.87 14.23 -20.72
C ILE A 112 -14.25 14.24 -21.41
N ALA A 113 -15.03 13.18 -21.23
CA ALA A 113 -16.31 12.98 -21.91
C ALA A 113 -17.54 13.43 -21.09
N GLY A 114 -17.37 13.66 -19.78
CA GLY A 114 -18.36 14.26 -18.88
C GLY A 114 -18.24 15.78 -18.81
#